data_AF-A0A7R9QLR6-F1
#
_entry.id   AF-A0A7R9QLR6-F1
#
_cell.length_a   1.000
_cell.length_b   1.000
_cell.length_c   1.000
_cell.angle_alpha   90.00
_cell.angle_beta   90.00
_cell.angle_gamma   90.00
#
_symmetry.space_group_name_H-M   'P 1'
#
loop_
_entity.id
_entity.type
_entity.pdbx_description
1 polymer ?
#
loop_
_entity_poly.entity_id
_entity_poly.type
_entity_poly.pdbx_seq_one_letter_code
_entity_poly.pdbx_strand_id
1 'polypeptide(L)'
;MECPISSYGSPIDGSMQTICSEWYNEVTKPSPDWPERGEIKFIEYSTRYREGLDLVLKAITLEVRPKEKVGIVGRTGAGKSSLTLALFRLIEPVDGSIFI
;
A
#
# COMPACT_ATOMS: atom_id res chain seq x y z
N MET A 1 -0.17 16.31 -11.54
CA MET A 1 0.97 16.29 -10.60
C MET A 1 2.12 15.61 -11.34
N GLU A 2 2.96 16.45 -11.96
CA GLU A 2 4.07 16.05 -12.82
C GLU A 2 5.19 15.39 -12.00
N CYS A 3 6.05 14.61 -12.68
CA CYS A 3 7.26 14.05 -12.08
C CYS A 3 8.01 15.14 -11.30
N PRO A 4 8.39 14.90 -10.02
CA PRO A 4 9.27 15.81 -9.33
C PRO A 4 10.64 15.74 -10.01
N ILE A 5 10.88 16.69 -10.90
CA ILE A 5 12.17 16.92 -11.53
C ILE A 5 13.23 17.04 -10.43
N SER A 6 14.16 16.10 -10.39
CA SER A 6 15.37 16.27 -9.59
C SER A 6 16.19 17.38 -10.26
N SER A 7 16.29 18.55 -9.61
CA SER A 7 17.00 19.71 -10.15
C SER A 7 18.52 19.55 -10.27
N TYR A 8 19.05 18.33 -10.14
CA TYR A 8 20.49 18.04 -10.13
C TYR A 8 20.81 16.90 -11.10
N GLY A 9 20.85 17.22 -12.40
CA GLY A 9 21.51 16.39 -13.41
C GLY A 9 22.90 16.95 -13.73
N SER A 10 23.94 16.13 -13.65
CA SER A 10 25.25 16.45 -14.26
C SER A 10 25.17 16.22 -15.76
N PRO A 11 25.78 17.09 -16.59
CA PRO A 11 25.74 16.94 -18.04
C PRO A 11 26.59 15.75 -18.46
N ILE A 12 25.94 14.65 -18.83
CA ILE A 12 26.48 13.72 -19.82
C ILE A 12 26.06 14.28 -21.19
N ASP A 13 26.99 14.43 -22.13
CA ASP A 13 26.79 14.81 -23.54
C ASP A 13 26.23 16.21 -23.92
N GLY A 14 25.86 17.07 -22.96
CA GLY A 14 25.37 18.42 -23.26
C GLY A 14 23.89 18.49 -23.62
N SER A 15 23.15 17.38 -23.51
CA SER A 15 21.70 17.38 -23.46
C SER A 15 21.21 17.52 -22.01
N MET A 16 20.31 18.48 -21.75
CA MET A 16 19.54 18.53 -20.50
C MET A 16 18.52 17.39 -20.52
N GLN A 17 18.88 16.24 -19.95
CA GLN A 17 17.93 15.15 -19.77
C GLN A 17 17.16 15.36 -18.45
N THR A 18 15.84 15.29 -18.54
CA THR A 18 14.96 15.27 -17.37
C THR A 18 15.16 13.94 -16.64
N ILE A 19 15.88 13.95 -15.53
CA ILE A 19 16.03 12.77 -14.66
C ILE A 19 14.82 12.75 -13.72
N CYS A 20 13.85 11.88 -14.01
CA CYS A 20 12.88 11.45 -13.00
C CYS A 20 13.66 10.81 -11.84
N SER A 21 13.31 11.11 -10.59
CA SER A 21 14.02 10.56 -9.45
C SER A 21 14.05 9.03 -9.48
N GLU A 22 15.11 8.42 -8.96
CA GLU A 22 15.36 6.96 -9.00
C GLU A 22 14.26 6.12 -8.31
N TRP A 23 13.38 6.77 -7.54
CA TRP A 23 12.22 6.16 -6.88
C TRP A 23 10.92 6.27 -7.69
N TYR A 24 10.93 6.98 -8.83
CA TYR A 24 9.77 7.16 -9.69
C TYR A 24 9.66 6.03 -10.72
N ASN A 25 8.86 5.02 -10.39
CA ASN A 25 8.54 3.92 -11.29
C ASN A 25 7.20 4.18 -12.00
N GLU A 26 7.24 4.48 -13.29
CA GLU A 26 6.04 4.59 -14.14
C GLU A 26 5.26 3.27 -14.20
N VAL A 27 5.96 2.14 -14.05
CA VAL A 27 5.38 0.79 -14.15
C VAL A 27 4.48 0.45 -12.97
N THR A 28 4.76 0.98 -11.77
CA THR A 28 4.00 0.65 -10.54
C THR A 28 3.02 1.74 -10.13
N LYS A 29 2.97 2.85 -10.86
CA LYS A 29 2.06 3.95 -10.56
C LYS A 29 0.66 3.56 -10.99
N PRO A 30 -0.34 3.61 -10.10
CA PRO A 30 -1.72 3.38 -10.50
C PRO A 30 -2.19 4.49 -11.44
N SER A 31 -3.26 4.21 -12.20
CA SER A 31 -3.90 5.20 -13.07
C SER A 31 -4.22 6.50 -12.29
N PRO A 32 -4.21 7.68 -12.92
CA PRO A 32 -4.65 8.92 -12.29
C PRO A 32 -6.05 8.86 -11.69
N ASP A 33 -6.92 8.01 -12.25
CA ASP A 33 -8.30 7.80 -11.79
C ASP A 33 -8.42 6.74 -10.67
N TRP A 34 -7.29 6.17 -10.23
CA TRP A 34 -7.29 5.24 -9.11
C TRP A 34 -7.51 5.96 -7.78
N PRO A 35 -8.31 5.40 -6.86
CA PRO A 35 -9.13 4.21 -7.04
C PRO A 35 -10.48 4.53 -7.71
N GLU A 36 -10.79 3.89 -8.84
CA GLU A 36 -12.03 4.19 -9.60
C GLU A 36 -13.30 3.82 -8.82
N ARG A 37 -13.27 2.68 -8.11
CA ARG A 37 -14.43 2.15 -7.36
C ARG A 37 -14.25 2.21 -5.84
N GLY A 38 -13.01 2.22 -5.35
CA GLY A 38 -12.71 2.14 -3.92
C GLY A 38 -13.14 0.80 -3.31
N GLU A 39 -13.07 -0.28 -4.08
CA GLU A 39 -13.24 -1.65 -3.60
C GLU A 39 -11.98 -2.07 -2.83
N ILE A 40 -12.10 -2.80 -1.73
CA ILE A 40 -10.93 -3.26 -0.96
C ILE A 40 -11.05 -4.76 -0.74
N LYS A 41 -10.03 -5.52 -1.10
CA LYS A 41 -10.01 -6.98 -0.93
C LYS A 41 -8.75 -7.45 -0.24
N PHE A 42 -8.92 -8.15 0.87
CA PHE A 42 -7.88 -8.91 1.53
C PHE A 42 -8.00 -10.37 1.09
N ILE A 43 -6.89 -10.97 0.68
CA ILE A 43 -6.81 -12.37 0.28
C ILE A 43 -5.79 -13.05 1.18
N GLU A 44 -6.27 -13.92 2.08
CA GLU A 44 -5.46 -14.71 3.03
C GLU A 44 -4.38 -13.89 3.76
N TYR A 45 -4.70 -12.62 4.05
CA TYR A 45 -3.71 -11.65 4.51
C TYR A 45 -3.24 -11.94 5.93
N SER A 46 -1.91 -12.00 6.10
CA SER A 46 -1.27 -12.22 7.40
C SER A 46 -0.16 -11.20 7.65
N THR A 47 -0.03 -10.70 8.87
CA THR A 47 1.04 -9.75 9.22
C THR A 47 1.42 -9.81 10.70
N ARG A 48 2.62 -9.30 11.00
CA ARG A 48 3.19 -9.14 12.33
C ARG A 48 3.96 -7.83 12.41
N TYR A 49 4.09 -7.26 13.61
CA TYR A 49 4.80 -5.99 13.81
C TYR A 49 6.30 -6.08 13.55
N ARG A 50 6.92 -7.22 13.85
CA ARG A 50 8.36 -7.47 13.63
C ARG A 50 8.59 -8.96 13.50
N GLU A 51 9.71 -9.33 12.88
CA GLU A 51 10.15 -10.72 12.82
C GLU A 51 10.32 -11.32 14.23
N GLY A 52 10.05 -12.62 14.35
CA GLY A 52 10.10 -13.34 15.62
C GLY A 52 8.91 -13.11 16.57
N LEU A 53 7.96 -12.21 16.26
CA LEU A 53 6.68 -12.15 16.96
C LEU A 53 5.62 -13.02 16.29
N ASP A 54 4.58 -13.30 17.07
CA ASP A 54 3.36 -13.93 16.58
C ASP A 54 2.63 -13.04 15.57
N LEU A 55 1.92 -13.70 14.65
CA LEU A 55 1.01 -13.04 13.72
C LEU A 55 -0.14 -12.37 14.47
N VAL A 56 -0.37 -11.11 14.15
CA VAL A 56 -1.47 -10.31 14.72
C VAL A 56 -2.74 -10.48 13.90
N LEU A 57 -2.59 -10.52 12.58
CA LEU A 57 -3.63 -10.91 11.63
C LEU A 57 -3.22 -12.23 10.99
N LYS A 58 -4.16 -13.17 10.89
CA LYS A 58 -3.91 -14.55 10.44
C LYS A 58 -4.90 -14.91 9.35
N ALA A 59 -4.41 -15.08 8.13
CA ALA A 59 -5.16 -15.53 6.95
C ALA A 59 -6.52 -14.84 6.79
N ILE A 60 -6.54 -13.51 6.89
CA ILE A 60 -7.79 -12.74 6.81
C ILE A 60 -8.20 -12.58 5.35
N THR A 61 -9.42 -13.01 5.05
CA THR A 61 -10.08 -12.76 3.76
C THR A 61 -11.33 -11.93 4.01
N LEU A 62 -11.38 -10.73 3.43
CA LEU A 62 -12.53 -9.84 3.50
C LEU A 62 -12.63 -8.99 2.23
N GLU A 63 -13.84 -8.54 1.94
CA GLU A 63 -14.14 -7.68 0.81
C GLU A 63 -15.00 -6.51 1.30
N VAL A 64 -14.60 -5.29 0.96
CA VAL A 64 -15.38 -4.07 1.17
C VAL A 64 -15.79 -3.56 -0.20
N ARG A 65 -17.09 -3.54 -0.45
CA ARG A 65 -17.62 -3.14 -1.75
C ARG A 65 -17.56 -1.63 -1.91
N PRO A 66 -17.55 -1.14 -3.17
CA PRO A 66 -17.67 0.29 -3.46
C PRO A 66 -18.83 0.94 -2.70
N LYS A 67 -18.55 2.07 -2.04
CA LYS A 67 -19.54 2.87 -1.29
C LYS A 67 -20.14 2.17 -0.05
N GLU A 68 -19.56 1.05 0.38
CA GLU A 68 -19.97 0.35 1.59
C GLU A 68 -19.39 1.01 2.85
N LYS A 69 -20.18 1.05 3.93
CA LYS A 69 -19.75 1.53 5.24
C LYS A 69 -19.61 0.33 6.18
N VAL A 70 -18.38 0.01 6.57
CA VAL A 70 -18.07 -1.14 7.43
C VAL A 70 -17.54 -0.66 8.78
N GLY A 71 -18.08 -1.21 9.87
CA GLY A 71 -17.57 -1.02 11.22
C GLY A 71 -16.80 -2.25 11.69
N ILE A 72 -15.58 -2.06 12.21
CA ILE A 72 -14.77 -3.15 12.77
C ILE A 72 -14.92 -3.12 14.30
N VAL A 73 -15.46 -4.21 14.88
CA VAL A 73 -15.70 -4.34 16.34
C VAL A 73 -15.01 -5.59 16.90
N GLY A 74 -14.77 -5.58 18.22
CA GLY A 74 -14.14 -6.71 18.92
C GLY A 74 -13.38 -6.29 20.18
N ARG A 75 -13.01 -7.27 21.01
CA ARG A 75 -12.27 -7.04 22.27
C ARG A 75 -10.96 -6.30 22.05
N THR A 76 -10.43 -5.67 23.10
CA THR A 76 -9.07 -5.11 23.10
C THR A 76 -8.06 -6.21 22.75
N GLY A 77 -7.07 -5.89 21.91
CA GLY A 77 -6.07 -6.85 21.45
C GLY A 77 -6.49 -7.74 20.27
N ALA A 78 -7.72 -7.64 19.77
CA ALA A 78 -8.20 -8.46 18.64
C ALA A 78 -7.60 -8.09 17.26
N GLY A 79 -6.65 -7.16 17.18
CA GLY A 79 -6.01 -6.78 15.90
C GLY A 79 -6.74 -5.72 15.07
N LYS A 80 -7.79 -5.07 15.59
CA LYS A 80 -8.55 -4.04 14.86
C LYS A 80 -7.69 -2.88 14.34
N SER A 81 -6.90 -2.25 15.22
CA SER A 81 -5.97 -1.18 14.83
C SER A 81 -4.88 -1.70 13.89
N SER A 82 -4.46 -2.95 14.07
CA SER A 82 -3.49 -3.61 13.20
C SER A 82 -4.02 -3.81 11.77
N LEU A 83 -5.33 -4.04 11.60
CA LEU A 83 -5.98 -4.08 10.28
C LEU A 83 -5.90 -2.73 9.57
N THR A 84 -6.09 -1.62 10.29
CA THR A 84 -5.90 -0.27 9.73
C THR A 84 -4.44 -0.02 9.34
N LEU A 85 -3.48 -0.43 10.17
CA LEU A 85 -2.05 -0.31 9.85
C LEU A 85 -1.66 -1.14 8.63
N ALA A 86 -2.23 -2.34 8.48
CA ALA A 86 -2.03 -3.20 7.31
C ALA A 86 -2.58 -2.54 6.03
N LEU A 87 -3.77 -1.94 6.10
CA LEU A 87 -4.39 -1.27 4.96
C LEU A 87 -3.56 -0.08 4.46
N PHE A 88 -3.00 0.71 5.37
CA PHE A 88 -2.11 1.84 5.02
C PHE A 88 -0.68 1.41 4.71
N ARG A 89 -0.41 0.11 4.64
CA ARG A 89 0.92 -0.45 4.37
C ARG A 89 2.00 0.10 5.32
N LEU A 90 1.65 0.32 6.59
CA LEU A 90 2.60 0.71 7.64
C LEU A 90 3.31 -0.49 8.27
N ILE A 91 2.75 -1.68 8.06
CA ILE A 91 3.35 -2.97 8.42
C ILE A 91 3.33 -3.86 7.19
N GLU A 92 4.44 -4.56 6.97
CA GLU A 92 4.57 -5.45 5.82
C GLU A 92 3.77 -6.76 6.05
N PRO A 93 3.17 -7.32 4.98
CA PRO A 93 2.58 -8.64 5.01
C PRO A 93 3.66 -9.68 5.21
N VAL A 94 3.28 -10.72 5.92
CA VAL A 94 4.01 -11.98 5.95
C VAL A 94 3.53 -12.87 4.81
N ASP A 95 2.23 -12.83 4.53
CA ASP A 95 1.58 -13.63 3.50
C ASP A 95 0.29 -12.95 3.02
N GLY A 96 -0.20 -13.38 1.87
CA GLY A 96 -1.42 -12.87 1.25
C GLY A 96 -1.25 -11.51 0.58
N SER A 97 -2.36 -10.86 0.24
CA SER A 97 -2.35 -9.60 -0.53
C SER A 97 -3.56 -8.72 -0.23
N ILE A 98 -3.39 -7.42 -0.45
CA ILE A 98 -4.46 -6.42 -0.40
C ILE A 98 -4.58 -5.79 -1.78
N PHE A 99 -5.80 -5.73 -2.32
CA PHE A 99 -6.14 -5.07 -3.58
C PHE A 99 -7.08 -3.90 -3.31
N ILE A 100 -6.85 -2.79 -4.02
CA ILE A 100 -7.61 -1.54 -3.94
C ILE A 100 -7.83 -1.01 -5.36
#